data_AF-A0A2E3MP00-F1
#
_entry.id   AF-A0A2E3MP00-F1
#
_cell.length_a   1.000
_cell.length_b   1.000
_cell.length_c   1.000
_cell.angle_alpha   90.00
_cell.angle_beta   90.00
_cell.angle_gamma   90.00
#
_symmetry.space_group_name_H-M   'P 1'
#
loop_
_entity.id
_entity.type
_entity.pdbx_description
1 polymer ?
#
loop_
_entity_poly.entity_id
_entity_poly.type
_entity_poly.pdbx_seq_one_letter_code
_entity_poly.pdbx_strand_id
1 'polypeptide(L)'
;MSVQVHESTRWLHRTQAVGSPAAVGKWTNRQSVGYRLLGILLLSFLSGCQATEGIRNQLDYSDACNDLIVGWRNRVWSSQAWHERQELAADQQFPGDFEEGFRAGYAATGQGSDGCPPPVPPRKYWSWKYQTPEGQGKVAAWYAGWPHGARAAEEDGVANWSQIQVSRQIEQQYAPPYTQTNRSAPNTPAPTASATGPSTTPTPPAPTNDGAGLLRLPRPITRQSSAQPHPSTMPRFASR
;
A
#
# COMPACT_ATOMS: atom_id res chain seq x y z
N MET A 1 33.46 26.28 -22.80
CA MET A 1 34.15 25.00 -22.51
C MET A 1 33.14 23.89 -22.67
N SER A 2 33.06 23.31 -23.87
CA SER A 2 32.08 22.30 -24.24
C SER A 2 32.63 20.91 -23.95
N VAL A 3 31.96 20.15 -23.10
CA VAL A 3 32.29 18.75 -22.82
C VAL A 3 31.28 17.88 -23.57
N GLN A 4 31.73 17.32 -24.69
CA GLN A 4 31.06 16.22 -25.37
C GLN A 4 31.22 14.97 -24.49
N VAL A 5 30.10 14.42 -24.00
CA VAL A 5 30.09 13.09 -23.37
C VAL A 5 29.52 12.09 -24.37
N HIS A 6 30.35 11.10 -24.60
CA HIS A 6 30.34 10.10 -25.64
C HIS A 6 29.21 9.08 -25.43
N GLU A 7 28.36 8.92 -26.45
CA GLU A 7 27.46 7.78 -26.60
C GLU A 7 28.28 6.49 -26.64
N SER A 8 27.94 5.48 -25.83
CA SER A 8 28.54 4.16 -25.96
C SER A 8 27.57 3.04 -25.55
N THR A 9 27.17 2.33 -26.60
CA THR A 9 27.07 0.87 -26.65
C THR A 9 25.74 0.24 -26.23
N ARG A 10 24.87 0.16 -27.23
CA ARG A 10 23.79 -0.83 -27.36
C ARG A 10 24.31 -2.24 -27.10
N TRP A 11 23.83 -2.88 -26.04
CA TRP A 11 23.91 -4.32 -25.88
C TRP A 11 22.62 -4.96 -26.41
N LEU A 12 22.62 -5.28 -27.70
CA LEU A 12 21.63 -6.16 -28.33
C LEU A 12 21.92 -7.61 -27.89
N HIS A 13 21.27 -8.06 -26.83
CA HIS A 13 21.25 -9.49 -26.49
C HIS A 13 20.38 -10.24 -27.49
N ARG A 14 21.08 -10.76 -28.52
CA ARG A 14 20.65 -11.80 -29.45
C ARG A 14 20.24 -13.05 -28.67
N THR A 15 18.94 -13.23 -28.44
CA THR A 15 18.39 -14.50 -27.94
C THR A 15 18.38 -15.51 -29.08
N GLN A 16 19.20 -16.56 -28.94
CA GLN A 16 19.22 -17.70 -29.86
C GLN A 16 17.91 -18.48 -29.77
N ALA A 17 17.31 -18.74 -30.94
CA ALA A 17 16.19 -19.65 -31.12
C ALA A 17 16.67 -21.09 -30.90
N VAL A 18 16.27 -21.68 -29.78
CA VAL A 18 16.43 -23.13 -29.51
C VAL A 18 15.29 -23.87 -30.19
N GLY A 19 15.65 -24.91 -30.94
CA GLY A 19 14.83 -25.62 -31.90
C GLY A 19 13.51 -26.21 -31.38
N SER A 20 12.55 -26.30 -32.30
CA SER A 20 11.26 -26.96 -32.12
C SER A 20 11.44 -28.48 -32.02
N PRO A 21 10.92 -29.14 -30.96
CA PRO A 21 10.78 -30.59 -30.95
C PRO A 21 9.67 -31.04 -31.90
N ALA A 22 9.93 -32.16 -32.55
CA ALA A 22 9.09 -32.81 -33.55
C ALA A 22 7.65 -33.07 -33.06
N ALA A 23 6.71 -32.86 -33.97
CA ALA A 23 5.28 -33.09 -33.78
C ALA A 23 4.99 -34.59 -33.59
N VAL A 24 4.84 -35.03 -32.35
CA VAL A 24 4.24 -36.32 -32.00
C VAL A 24 2.73 -36.19 -32.14
N GLY A 25 2.16 -37.06 -32.99
CA GLY A 25 0.75 -37.04 -33.41
C GLY A 25 -0.22 -37.08 -32.23
N LYS A 26 -1.03 -36.02 -32.09
CA LYS A 26 -2.20 -35.96 -31.21
C LYS A 26 -3.44 -36.34 -32.01
N TRP A 27 -3.65 -37.63 -32.23
CA TRP A 27 -4.91 -38.16 -32.73
C TRP A 27 -5.67 -38.82 -31.58
N THR A 28 -6.97 -38.54 -31.49
CA THR A 28 -7.96 -39.15 -30.57
C THR A 28 -8.05 -38.62 -29.12
N ASN A 29 -8.32 -37.33 -28.93
CA ASN A 29 -8.90 -36.86 -27.65
C ASN A 29 -10.03 -35.82 -27.83
N ARG A 30 -10.58 -35.67 -29.06
CA ARG A 30 -11.69 -34.74 -29.33
C ARG A 30 -13.06 -35.33 -28.99
N GLN A 31 -13.24 -36.65 -29.10
CA GLN A 31 -14.54 -37.27 -28.80
C GLN A 31 -14.76 -37.49 -27.29
N SER A 32 -13.71 -37.76 -26.54
CA SER A 32 -13.74 -37.94 -25.07
C SER A 32 -14.07 -36.65 -24.31
N VAL A 33 -13.70 -35.48 -24.84
CA VAL A 33 -14.04 -34.18 -24.23
C VAL A 33 -15.53 -33.87 -24.38
N GLY A 34 -16.13 -34.22 -25.53
CA GLY A 34 -17.56 -34.02 -25.79
C GLY A 34 -18.45 -34.77 -24.80
N TYR A 35 -18.17 -36.06 -24.57
CA TYR A 35 -18.96 -36.87 -23.62
C TYR A 35 -18.77 -36.45 -22.16
N ARG A 36 -17.58 -35.96 -21.79
CA ARG A 36 -17.34 -35.43 -20.43
C ARG A 36 -18.12 -34.14 -20.17
N LEU A 37 -18.17 -33.23 -21.14
CA LEU A 37 -18.96 -32.00 -21.01
C LEU A 37 -20.47 -32.28 -21.01
N LEU A 38 -20.95 -33.19 -21.86
CA LEU A 38 -22.36 -33.58 -21.92
C LEU A 38 -22.82 -34.28 -20.63
N GLY A 39 -21.97 -35.12 -20.03
CA GLY A 39 -22.26 -35.77 -18.76
C GLY A 39 -22.39 -34.78 -17.60
N ILE A 40 -21.48 -33.80 -17.49
CA ILE A 40 -21.54 -32.75 -16.47
C ILE A 40 -22.79 -31.87 -16.67
N LEU A 41 -23.15 -31.56 -17.92
CA LEU A 41 -24.36 -30.79 -18.24
C LEU A 41 -25.64 -31.55 -17.82
N LEU A 42 -25.74 -32.85 -18.12
CA LEU A 42 -26.90 -33.67 -17.72
C LEU A 42 -27.03 -33.83 -16.19
N LEU A 43 -25.91 -33.97 -15.47
CA LEU A 43 -25.91 -33.99 -13.99
C LEU A 43 -26.36 -32.65 -13.37
N SER A 44 -26.19 -31.54 -14.09
CA SER A 44 -26.62 -30.21 -13.65
C SER A 44 -28.14 -30.01 -13.75
N PHE A 45 -28.84 -30.75 -14.62
CA PHE A 45 -30.30 -30.68 -14.76
C PHE A 45 -31.07 -31.52 -13.73
N LEU A 46 -30.45 -32.55 -13.14
CA LEU A 46 -31.10 -33.38 -12.11
C LEU A 46 -30.93 -32.84 -10.68
N SER A 47 -30.00 -31.91 -10.46
CA SER A 47 -29.86 -31.22 -9.19
C SER A 47 -30.78 -29.99 -9.19
N GLY A 48 -31.83 -30.02 -8.36
CA GLY A 48 -32.75 -28.88 -8.24
C GLY A 48 -32.04 -27.58 -7.84
N CYS A 49 -32.74 -26.45 -7.96
CA CYS A 49 -32.21 -25.09 -7.73
C CYS A 49 -31.47 -24.88 -6.38
N GLN A 50 -31.70 -25.74 -5.39
CA GLN A 50 -31.03 -25.68 -4.10
C GLN A 50 -29.50 -25.94 -4.16
N ALA A 51 -29.03 -26.78 -5.09
CA ALA A 51 -27.59 -27.05 -5.24
C ALA A 51 -26.86 -25.89 -5.92
N THR A 52 -27.53 -25.19 -6.85
CA THR A 52 -26.96 -24.03 -7.53
C THR A 52 -26.98 -22.80 -6.64
N GLU A 53 -27.96 -22.65 -5.75
CA GLU A 53 -27.95 -21.62 -4.69
C GLU A 53 -26.77 -21.82 -3.71
N GLY A 54 -26.46 -23.05 -3.31
CA GLY A 54 -25.30 -23.33 -2.45
C GLY A 54 -23.96 -22.95 -3.08
N ILE A 55 -23.75 -23.29 -4.36
CA ILE A 55 -22.52 -22.94 -5.10
C ILE A 55 -22.46 -21.43 -5.37
N ARG A 56 -23.59 -20.79 -5.71
CA ARG A 56 -23.66 -19.33 -5.89
C ARG A 56 -23.32 -18.61 -4.60
N ASN A 57 -23.92 -19.00 -3.48
CA ASN A 57 -23.59 -18.45 -2.16
C ASN A 57 -22.11 -18.69 -1.83
N GLN A 58 -21.55 -19.86 -2.13
CA GLN A 58 -20.13 -20.10 -1.88
C GLN A 58 -19.20 -19.24 -2.74
N LEU A 59 -19.61 -18.87 -3.96
CA LEU A 59 -18.86 -17.96 -4.82
C LEU A 59 -19.03 -16.49 -4.41
N ASP A 60 -20.26 -16.09 -4.07
CA ASP A 60 -20.60 -14.74 -3.63
C ASP A 60 -19.98 -14.41 -2.27
N TYR A 61 -19.83 -15.41 -1.39
CA TYR A 61 -19.21 -15.29 -0.06
C TYR A 61 -17.81 -15.93 0.01
N SER A 62 -17.17 -16.22 -1.12
CA SER A 62 -15.77 -16.65 -1.11
C SER A 62 -14.89 -15.43 -0.83
N ASP A 63 -14.33 -15.35 0.37
CA ASP A 63 -13.39 -14.29 0.78
C ASP A 63 -12.27 -14.09 -0.23
N ALA A 64 -11.77 -15.18 -0.83
CA ALA A 64 -10.71 -15.11 -1.84
C ALA A 64 -11.13 -14.40 -3.14
N CYS A 65 -12.38 -14.60 -3.58
CA CYS A 65 -12.91 -13.91 -4.76
C CYS A 65 -13.17 -12.44 -4.46
N ASN A 66 -13.71 -12.14 -3.28
CA ASN A 66 -13.94 -10.78 -2.83
C ASN A 66 -12.61 -9.99 -2.73
N ASP A 67 -11.59 -10.56 -2.08
CA ASP A 67 -10.27 -9.95 -1.94
C ASP A 67 -9.61 -9.69 -3.30
N LEU A 68 -9.77 -10.61 -4.25
CA LEU A 68 -9.27 -10.44 -5.61
C LEU A 68 -9.94 -9.27 -6.33
N ILE A 69 -11.28 -9.19 -6.28
CA ILE A 69 -12.06 -8.15 -6.96
C ILE A 69 -11.81 -6.79 -6.32
N VAL A 70 -11.87 -6.69 -4.99
CA VAL A 70 -11.60 -5.47 -4.23
C VAL A 70 -10.16 -5.02 -4.44
N GLY A 71 -9.20 -5.96 -4.40
CA GLY A 71 -7.79 -5.68 -4.65
C GLY A 71 -7.54 -5.15 -6.07
N TRP A 72 -8.17 -5.75 -7.09
CA TRP A 72 -8.07 -5.28 -8.46
C TRP A 72 -8.66 -3.87 -8.63
N ARG A 73 -9.86 -3.62 -8.10
CA ARG A 73 -10.51 -2.29 -8.13
C ARG A 73 -9.59 -1.22 -7.52
N ASN A 74 -9.12 -1.45 -6.29
CA ASN A 74 -8.28 -0.49 -5.57
C ASN A 74 -6.94 -0.24 -6.30
N ARG A 75 -6.38 -1.27 -6.97
CA ARG A 75 -5.17 -1.11 -7.79
C ARG A 75 -5.39 -0.25 -9.03
N VAL A 76 -6.50 -0.44 -9.74
CA VAL A 76 -6.83 0.36 -10.92
C VAL A 76 -7.05 1.82 -10.53
N TRP A 77 -7.81 2.06 -9.45
CA TRP A 77 -8.16 3.40 -9.00
C TRP A 77 -6.98 4.17 -8.43
N SER A 78 -6.15 3.53 -7.61
CA SER A 78 -4.90 4.14 -7.15
C SER A 78 -3.94 4.46 -8.30
N SER A 79 -3.94 3.64 -9.35
CA SER A 79 -3.16 3.94 -10.56
C SER A 79 -3.72 5.16 -11.29
N GLN A 80 -5.04 5.28 -11.42
CA GLN A 80 -5.68 6.45 -12.02
C GLN A 80 -5.38 7.73 -11.20
N ALA A 81 -5.66 7.72 -9.90
CA ALA A 81 -5.43 8.86 -9.01
C ALA A 81 -3.97 9.33 -9.00
N TRP A 82 -3.03 8.41 -9.17
CA TRP A 82 -1.61 8.73 -9.33
C TRP A 82 -1.33 9.55 -10.60
N HIS A 83 -1.90 9.19 -11.75
CA HIS A 83 -1.67 9.93 -12.99
C HIS A 83 -2.19 11.36 -12.92
N GLU A 84 -3.27 11.58 -12.15
CA GLU A 84 -3.85 12.90 -11.91
C GLU A 84 -3.00 13.78 -10.98
N ARG A 85 -2.12 13.17 -10.16
CA ARG A 85 -1.37 13.83 -9.07
C ARG A 85 0.14 13.56 -9.13
N GLN A 86 0.66 13.17 -10.29
CA GLN A 86 2.05 12.77 -10.47
C GLN A 86 3.05 13.93 -10.23
N GLU A 87 2.58 15.18 -10.32
CA GLU A 87 3.36 16.38 -10.03
C GLU A 87 3.87 16.43 -8.58
N LEU A 88 3.18 15.76 -7.65
CA LEU A 88 3.64 15.60 -6.26
C LEU A 88 4.99 14.86 -6.16
N ALA A 89 5.33 14.08 -7.19
CA ALA A 89 6.57 13.32 -7.27
C ALA A 89 7.74 14.12 -7.82
N ALA A 90 7.52 15.31 -8.38
CA ALA A 90 8.52 16.05 -9.14
C ALA A 90 9.76 16.42 -8.29
N ASP A 91 9.55 16.70 -7.01
CA ASP A 91 10.60 17.08 -6.07
C ASP A 91 11.18 15.89 -5.28
N GLN A 92 10.73 14.67 -5.56
CA GLN A 92 11.15 13.48 -4.82
C GLN A 92 12.41 12.86 -5.43
N GLN A 93 13.38 12.52 -4.59
CA GLN A 93 14.62 11.85 -5.01
C GLN A 93 14.35 10.44 -5.59
N PHE A 94 13.33 9.74 -5.08
CA PHE A 94 12.98 8.37 -5.48
C PHE A 94 11.49 8.29 -5.89
N PRO A 95 11.11 8.83 -7.06
CA PRO A 95 9.70 8.99 -7.44
C PRO A 95 8.97 7.65 -7.60
N GLY A 96 9.64 6.58 -8.01
CA GLY A 96 9.02 5.25 -8.14
C GLY A 96 8.65 4.60 -6.80
N ASP A 97 9.49 4.77 -5.77
CA ASP A 97 9.17 4.29 -4.42
C ASP A 97 8.09 5.16 -3.77
N PHE A 98 8.10 6.47 -4.04
CA PHE A 98 7.03 7.39 -3.66
C PHE A 98 5.68 7.03 -4.30
N GLU A 99 5.65 6.75 -5.61
CA GLU A 99 4.48 6.26 -6.34
C GLU A 99 3.90 4.99 -5.70
N GLU A 100 4.77 4.04 -5.34
CA GLU A 100 4.33 2.81 -4.69
C GLU A 100 3.77 3.06 -3.29
N GLY A 101 4.36 3.99 -2.54
CA GLY A 101 3.84 4.47 -1.27
C GLY A 101 2.46 5.09 -1.40
N PHE A 102 2.30 5.99 -2.37
CA PHE A 102 1.03 6.62 -2.72
C PHE A 102 -0.04 5.59 -3.04
N ARG A 103 0.25 4.64 -3.94
CA ARG A 103 -0.72 3.61 -4.31
C ARG A 103 -1.10 2.71 -3.14
N ALA A 104 -0.14 2.40 -2.27
CA ALA A 104 -0.38 1.57 -1.09
C ALA A 104 -1.29 2.29 -0.08
N GLY A 105 -1.04 3.58 0.21
CA GLY A 105 -1.90 4.39 1.08
C GLY A 105 -3.31 4.57 0.53
N TYR A 106 -3.44 4.79 -0.78
CA TYR A 106 -4.75 4.88 -1.45
C TYR A 106 -5.53 3.57 -1.33
N ALA A 107 -4.88 2.44 -1.64
CA ALA A 107 -5.51 1.12 -1.59
C ALA A 107 -5.90 0.71 -0.16
N ALA A 108 -5.07 1.04 0.85
CA ALA A 108 -5.34 0.78 2.25
C ALA A 108 -6.56 1.56 2.76
N THR A 109 -6.67 2.83 2.38
CA THR A 109 -7.83 3.68 2.74
C THR A 109 -9.13 3.11 2.13
N GLY A 110 -9.08 2.63 0.88
CA GLY A 110 -10.20 1.92 0.25
C GLY A 110 -10.54 0.55 0.85
N GLN A 111 -9.70 0.02 1.75
CA GLN A 111 -9.98 -1.16 2.56
C GLN A 111 -10.49 -0.80 3.96
N GLY A 112 -10.67 0.49 4.27
CA GLY A 112 -11.11 0.97 5.58
C GLY A 112 -9.97 1.26 6.57
N SER A 113 -8.73 1.43 6.11
CA SER A 113 -7.65 1.96 6.95
C SER A 113 -7.90 3.43 7.29
N ASP A 114 -7.38 3.86 8.43
CA ASP A 114 -7.38 5.24 8.93
C ASP A 114 -6.40 6.20 8.20
N GLY A 115 -5.83 5.76 7.08
CA GLY A 115 -4.80 6.50 6.35
C GLY A 115 -3.40 6.52 6.99
N CYS A 116 -3.22 5.94 8.18
CA CYS A 116 -1.90 5.88 8.83
C CYS A 116 -0.96 4.90 8.09
N PRO A 117 0.32 5.26 7.90
CA PRO A 117 1.30 4.34 7.33
C PRO A 117 1.53 3.15 8.28
N PRO A 118 1.78 1.94 7.74
CA PRO A 118 2.04 0.78 8.57
C PRO A 118 3.34 0.96 9.35
N PRO A 119 3.49 0.32 10.53
CA PRO A 119 4.70 0.46 11.34
C PRO A 119 5.95 -0.15 10.68
N VAL A 120 5.77 -1.06 9.72
CA VAL A 120 6.85 -1.78 9.04
C VAL A 120 6.61 -1.69 7.52
N PRO A 121 7.64 -1.34 6.73
CA PRO A 121 7.45 -1.19 5.29
C PRO A 121 7.25 -2.56 4.61
N PRO A 122 6.81 -2.59 3.34
CA PRO A 122 6.66 -3.82 2.59
C PRO A 122 7.93 -4.70 2.56
N ARG A 123 7.75 -6.02 2.55
CA ARG A 123 8.83 -7.01 2.65
C ARG A 123 9.94 -6.85 1.60
N LYS A 124 9.67 -6.26 0.44
CA LYS A 124 10.68 -5.98 -0.59
C LYS A 124 11.81 -5.07 -0.08
N TYR A 125 11.51 -4.19 0.88
CA TYR A 125 12.46 -3.27 1.50
C TYR A 125 13.30 -3.91 2.61
N TRP A 126 13.02 -5.16 3.00
CA TRP A 126 13.74 -5.81 4.10
C TRP A 126 15.04 -6.49 3.64
N SER A 127 15.22 -6.61 2.32
CA SER A 127 16.41 -7.23 1.76
C SER A 127 17.68 -6.40 2.03
N TRP A 128 18.83 -7.06 2.08
CA TRP A 128 20.14 -6.43 2.33
C TRP A 128 20.44 -5.24 1.40
N LYS A 129 19.84 -5.21 0.20
CA LYS A 129 19.98 -4.13 -0.78
C LYS A 129 19.49 -2.77 -0.26
N TYR A 130 18.58 -2.77 0.70
CA TYR A 130 18.01 -1.55 1.29
C TYR A 130 18.68 -1.15 2.63
N GLN A 131 19.69 -1.90 3.08
CA GLN A 131 20.50 -1.57 4.27
C GLN A 131 21.65 -0.58 3.95
N THR A 132 21.45 0.24 2.92
CA THR A 132 22.38 1.28 2.46
C THR A 132 21.71 2.66 2.59
N PRO A 133 22.45 3.77 2.61
CA PRO A 133 21.86 5.11 2.68
C PRO A 133 20.85 5.39 1.56
N GLU A 134 21.15 4.97 0.33
CA GLU A 134 20.23 5.07 -0.80
C GLU A 134 18.96 4.22 -0.57
N GLY A 135 19.13 2.99 -0.08
CA GLY A 135 18.04 2.11 0.26
C GLY A 135 17.10 2.68 1.33
N GLN A 136 17.65 3.30 2.36
CA GLN A 136 16.88 4.02 3.38
C GLN A 136 16.14 5.22 2.78
N GLY A 137 16.74 5.92 1.81
CA GLY A 137 16.08 6.98 1.05
C GLY A 137 14.85 6.50 0.29
N LYS A 138 14.91 5.30 -0.33
CA LYS A 138 13.75 4.67 -1.00
C LYS A 138 12.63 4.32 -0.03
N VAL A 139 12.98 3.76 1.13
CA VAL A 139 12.00 3.47 2.20
C VAL A 139 11.35 4.75 2.71
N ALA A 140 12.14 5.81 2.91
CA ALA A 140 11.63 7.12 3.31
C ALA A 140 10.69 7.72 2.25
N ALA A 141 11.04 7.62 0.96
CA ALA A 141 10.19 8.08 -0.14
C ALA A 141 8.86 7.32 -0.20
N TRP A 142 8.89 6.00 0.01
CA TRP A 142 7.67 5.19 0.12
C TRP A 142 6.76 5.66 1.26
N TYR A 143 7.33 5.90 2.45
CA TYR A 143 6.55 6.45 3.57
C TYR A 143 6.06 7.88 3.31
N ALA A 144 6.83 8.70 2.59
CA ALA A 144 6.42 10.04 2.20
C ALA A 144 5.22 10.03 1.25
N GLY A 145 5.16 9.07 0.31
CA GLY A 145 4.05 8.93 -0.62
C GLY A 145 2.74 8.44 0.02
N TRP A 146 2.83 7.61 1.07
CA TRP A 146 1.67 7.01 1.73
C TRP A 146 0.57 8.01 2.15
N PRO A 147 0.85 9.07 2.95
CA PRO A 147 -0.19 10.01 3.37
C PRO A 147 -0.82 10.78 2.21
N HIS A 148 -0.07 11.04 1.13
CA HIS A 148 -0.62 11.66 -0.07
C HIS A 148 -1.64 10.75 -0.77
N GLY A 149 -1.34 9.45 -0.84
CA GLY A 149 -2.25 8.44 -1.38
C GLY A 149 -3.51 8.26 -0.54
N ALA A 150 -3.36 8.21 0.78
CA ALA A 150 -4.49 8.12 1.71
C ALA A 150 -5.43 9.33 1.58
N ARG A 151 -4.86 10.54 1.58
CA ARG A 151 -5.62 11.77 1.36
C ARG A 151 -6.34 11.78 0.01
N ALA A 152 -5.68 11.35 -1.06
CA ALA A 152 -6.33 11.27 -2.37
C ALA A 152 -7.52 10.31 -2.36
N ALA A 153 -7.43 9.18 -1.65
CA ALA A 153 -8.57 8.26 -1.50
C ALA A 153 -9.73 8.87 -0.70
N GLU A 154 -9.46 9.72 0.28
CA GLU A 154 -10.49 10.48 1.00
C GLU A 154 -11.16 11.50 0.08
N GLU A 155 -10.37 12.26 -0.69
CA GLU A 155 -10.86 13.26 -1.66
C GLU A 155 -11.73 12.62 -2.75
N ASP A 156 -11.34 11.42 -3.22
CA ASP A 156 -12.09 10.65 -4.23
C ASP A 156 -13.31 9.92 -3.62
N GLY A 157 -13.48 9.95 -2.29
CA GLY A 157 -14.58 9.29 -1.58
C GLY A 157 -14.47 7.76 -1.49
N VAL A 158 -13.30 7.20 -1.81
CA VAL A 158 -13.02 5.76 -1.80
C VAL A 158 -13.06 5.17 -0.39
N ALA A 159 -12.75 5.98 0.63
CA ALA A 159 -12.87 5.60 2.04
C ALA A 159 -14.30 5.12 2.41
N ASN A 160 -15.34 5.64 1.74
CA ASN A 160 -16.73 5.33 2.05
C ASN A 160 -17.20 3.99 1.46
N TRP A 161 -16.39 3.32 0.65
CA TRP A 161 -16.81 2.11 -0.08
C TRP A 161 -16.79 0.84 0.75
N SER A 162 -15.95 0.79 1.76
CA SER A 162 -15.89 -0.30 2.73
C SER A 162 -16.95 -0.12 3.83
N GLN A 163 -17.64 1.03 3.88
CA GLN A 163 -18.67 1.28 4.86
C GLN A 163 -19.95 0.50 4.51
N ILE A 164 -20.19 -0.58 5.24
CA ILE A 164 -21.44 -1.32 5.17
C ILE A 164 -22.54 -0.47 5.82
N GLN A 165 -23.56 -0.14 5.03
CA GLN A 165 -24.75 0.54 5.53
C GLN A 165 -25.51 -0.43 6.45
N VAL A 166 -25.61 -0.08 7.73
CA VAL A 166 -26.42 -0.83 8.71
C VAL A 166 -27.80 -0.19 8.83
N SER A 167 -28.81 -0.97 9.21
CA SER A 167 -30.14 -0.42 9.44
C SER A 167 -30.11 0.57 10.61
N ARG A 168 -30.92 1.63 10.53
CA ARG A 168 -31.00 2.66 11.58
C ARG A 168 -31.25 2.08 12.98
N GLN A 169 -32.01 0.99 13.08
CA GLN A 169 -32.30 0.34 14.36
C GLN A 169 -31.04 -0.28 14.98
N ILE A 170 -30.24 -0.98 14.16
CA ILE A 170 -28.97 -1.55 14.61
C ILE A 170 -28.00 -0.43 14.97
N GLU A 171 -27.91 0.61 14.14
CA GLU A 171 -27.07 1.78 14.43
C GLU A 171 -27.44 2.42 15.78
N GLN A 172 -28.73 2.61 16.07
CA GLN A 172 -29.20 3.17 17.35
C GLN A 172 -28.87 2.26 18.54
N GLN A 173 -28.97 0.94 18.38
CA GLN A 173 -28.72 -0.02 19.45
C GLN A 173 -27.23 -0.15 19.77
N TYR A 174 -26.36 -0.01 18.77
CA TYR A 174 -24.90 -0.19 18.92
C TYR A 174 -24.10 1.12 18.84
N ALA A 175 -24.76 2.28 18.71
CA ALA A 175 -24.11 3.58 18.77
C ALA A 175 -23.43 3.74 20.14
N PRO A 176 -22.10 4.00 20.18
CA PRO A 176 -21.41 4.17 21.44
C PRO A 176 -21.97 5.39 22.20
N PRO A 177 -22.00 5.37 23.55
CA PRO A 177 -22.71 6.38 24.34
C PRO A 177 -22.22 7.83 24.14
N TYR A 178 -21.02 8.04 23.59
CA TYR A 178 -20.51 9.38 23.29
C TYR A 178 -21.07 10.01 22.00
N THR A 179 -21.58 9.22 21.04
CA THR A 179 -22.26 9.79 19.85
C THR A 179 -23.69 10.23 20.16
N GLN A 180 -24.22 9.91 21.34
CA GLN A 180 -25.52 10.40 21.83
C GLN A 180 -25.44 11.80 22.48
N THR A 181 -24.31 12.50 22.34
CA THR A 181 -24.18 13.86 22.87
C THR A 181 -24.99 14.83 22.01
N ASN A 182 -26.17 15.20 22.51
CA ASN A 182 -26.97 16.37 22.11
C ASN A 182 -27.43 16.46 20.65
N ARG A 183 -28.48 15.70 20.30
CA ARG A 183 -29.49 16.18 19.34
C ARG A 183 -30.63 16.98 20.01
N SER A 184 -30.49 17.30 21.30
CA SER A 184 -31.19 18.40 21.93
C SER A 184 -30.49 19.68 21.48
N ALA A 185 -30.99 20.30 20.41
CA ALA A 185 -30.60 21.64 20.03
C ALA A 185 -30.64 22.55 21.27
N PRO A 186 -29.57 23.29 21.60
CA PRO A 186 -29.75 24.52 22.33
C PRO A 186 -30.63 25.38 21.43
N ASN A 187 -31.80 25.77 21.92
CA ASN A 187 -32.47 26.96 21.41
C ASN A 187 -31.50 28.13 21.63
N THR A 188 -30.60 28.35 20.68
CA THR A 188 -29.80 29.57 20.62
C THR A 188 -30.74 30.63 20.06
N PRO A 189 -31.20 31.61 20.86
CA PRO A 189 -31.88 32.77 20.31
C PRO A 189 -30.93 33.45 19.33
N ALA A 190 -31.48 33.83 18.17
CA ALA A 190 -30.76 34.51 17.11
C ALA A 190 -29.90 35.67 17.67
N PRO A 191 -28.63 35.81 17.26
CA PRO A 191 -27.84 36.95 17.68
C PRO A 191 -28.41 38.22 17.05
N THR A 192 -29.00 39.07 17.88
CA THR A 192 -29.29 40.46 17.57
C THR A 192 -27.96 41.13 17.22
N ALA A 193 -27.84 41.59 15.98
CA ALA A 193 -26.75 42.44 15.53
C ALA A 193 -26.68 43.70 16.41
N SER A 194 -25.56 43.92 17.09
CA SER A 194 -25.18 45.24 17.62
C SER A 194 -23.67 45.31 17.90
N ALA A 195 -23.00 46.11 17.08
CA ALA A 195 -21.96 47.08 17.41
C ALA A 195 -20.61 46.64 18.04
N THR A 196 -19.56 46.76 17.21
CA THR A 196 -18.40 47.66 17.39
C THR A 196 -17.42 47.46 18.58
N GLY A 197 -16.29 46.78 18.28
CA GLY A 197 -14.90 47.12 18.70
C GLY A 197 -14.34 46.49 20.00
N PRO A 198 -13.01 46.59 20.28
CA PRO A 198 -11.83 46.50 19.40
C PRO A 198 -10.91 45.28 19.75
N SER A 199 -9.98 44.98 18.85
CA SER A 199 -8.89 43.98 18.95
C SER A 199 -8.27 43.80 20.35
N THR A 200 -8.21 42.54 20.80
CA THR A 200 -7.17 42.04 21.71
C THR A 200 -6.47 40.86 21.08
N THR A 201 -5.23 41.08 20.66
CA THR A 201 -4.26 40.08 20.22
C THR A 201 -4.00 39.07 21.34
N PRO A 202 -4.17 37.75 21.13
CA PRO A 202 -3.74 36.76 22.11
C PRO A 202 -2.22 36.61 22.09
N THR A 203 -1.61 36.88 23.23
CA THR A 203 -0.19 36.66 23.52
C THR A 203 0.13 35.14 23.48
N PRO A 204 1.22 34.71 22.83
CA PRO A 204 1.65 33.32 22.87
C PRO A 204 2.16 32.94 24.27
N PRO A 205 1.83 31.75 24.81
CA PRO A 205 2.36 31.30 26.09
C PRO A 205 3.88 31.03 25.99
N ALA A 206 4.61 31.52 26.99
CA ALA A 206 6.05 31.33 27.13
C ALA A 206 6.43 29.83 27.29
N PRO A 207 7.63 29.42 26.83
CA PRO A 207 8.11 28.05 26.98
C PRO A 207 8.46 27.74 28.44
N THR A 208 7.79 26.73 29.00
CA THR A 208 8.12 26.14 30.29
C THR A 208 9.43 25.34 30.17
N ASN A 209 10.52 25.94 30.65
CA ASN A 209 11.79 25.27 30.89
C ASN A 209 11.73 24.51 32.22
N ASP A 210 11.19 23.30 32.21
CA ASP A 210 11.37 22.36 33.32
C ASP A 210 12.29 21.22 32.89
N GLY A 211 13.59 21.50 32.99
CA GLY A 211 14.62 20.48 33.00
C GLY A 211 14.58 19.70 34.31
N ALA A 212 13.94 18.54 34.32
CA ALA A 212 14.15 17.50 35.34
C ALA A 212 13.55 16.17 34.89
N GLY A 213 14.26 15.45 34.02
CA GLY A 213 13.83 14.14 33.53
C GLY A 213 14.95 13.42 32.79
N LEU A 214 16.09 13.26 33.45
CA LEU A 214 17.24 12.48 32.97
C LEU A 214 16.85 11.00 32.79
N LEU A 215 16.24 10.67 31.66
CA LEU A 215 16.34 9.32 31.11
C LEU A 215 17.76 9.14 30.62
N ARG A 216 18.54 8.40 31.42
CA ARG A 216 19.83 7.81 31.04
C ARG A 216 19.75 7.22 29.63
N LEU A 217 20.32 7.93 28.66
CA LEU A 217 20.79 7.31 27.43
C LEU A 217 21.94 6.34 27.79
N PRO A 218 21.91 5.08 27.33
CA PRO A 218 23.07 4.21 27.42
C PRO A 218 24.23 4.85 26.66
N ARG A 219 25.42 4.83 27.30
CA ARG A 219 26.66 5.40 26.76
C ARG A 219 26.92 4.86 25.34
N PRO A 220 27.50 5.67 24.44
CA PRO A 220 28.05 5.16 23.19
C PRO A 220 29.10 4.09 23.52
N ILE A 221 28.98 2.93 22.88
CA ILE A 221 30.03 1.90 22.90
C ILE A 221 31.21 2.51 22.16
N THR A 222 32.15 3.10 22.91
CA THR A 222 33.48 3.39 22.41
C THR A 222 34.09 2.05 22.03
N ARG A 223 34.13 1.78 20.72
CA ARG A 223 34.79 0.62 20.13
C ARG A 223 36.26 0.67 20.57
N GLN A 224 36.58 -0.14 21.55
CA GLN A 224 37.92 -0.33 22.05
C GLN A 224 38.75 -0.88 20.88
N SER A 225 39.55 -0.01 20.28
CA SER A 225 40.56 -0.36 19.29
C SER A 225 41.64 -1.17 20.02
N SER A 226 41.41 -2.47 20.18
CA SER A 226 42.47 -3.40 20.52
C SER A 226 43.26 -3.65 19.24
N ALA A 227 44.33 -2.88 19.07
CA ALA A 227 45.42 -3.23 18.18
C ALA A 227 45.93 -4.62 18.57
N GLN A 228 45.55 -5.64 17.81
CA GLN A 228 46.21 -6.94 17.82
C GLN A 228 47.21 -6.95 16.66
N PRO A 229 48.52 -7.13 16.93
CA PRO A 229 49.50 -7.39 15.88
C PRO A 229 49.55 -8.90 15.55
N HIS A 230 50.00 -9.19 14.31
CA HIS A 230 50.46 -10.46 13.72
C HIS A 230 49.47 -11.29 12.88
N PRO A 231 49.97 -12.16 11.96
CA PRO A 231 51.12 -12.02 11.06
C PRO A 231 50.81 -12.42 9.60
N SER A 232 51.81 -12.19 8.76
CA SER A 232 51.98 -12.53 7.35
C SER A 232 51.42 -13.85 6.82
N THR A 233 51.16 -13.80 5.50
CA THR A 233 51.41 -14.85 4.47
C THR A 233 50.14 -15.38 3.80
N MET A 234 49.82 -14.81 2.63
CA MET A 234 48.95 -15.44 1.64
C MET A 234 49.79 -16.39 0.76
N PRO A 235 49.30 -17.61 0.44
CA PRO A 235 49.91 -18.45 -0.57
C PRO A 235 49.58 -17.96 -1.98
N ARG A 236 50.60 -17.94 -2.82
CA ARG A 236 50.57 -17.60 -4.25
C ARG A 236 49.92 -18.76 -5.01
N PHE A 237 48.72 -18.55 -5.56
CA PHE A 237 48.13 -19.50 -6.50
C PHE A 237 48.92 -19.46 -7.81
N ALA A 238 49.55 -20.58 -8.15
CA ALA A 238 50.16 -20.80 -9.45
C ALA A 238 49.07 -21.17 -10.46
N SER A 239 49.06 -20.46 -11.58
CA SER A 239 48.28 -20.73 -12.77
C SER A 239 48.65 -22.09 -13.38
N ARG A 240 47.64 -22.82 -13.86
CA ARG A 240 47.78 -23.80 -14.95
C ARG A 240 46.78 -23.44 -16.04
#